data_AF-A0A350ETD8-F1
#
_entry.id   AF-A0A350ETD8-F1
#
_cell.length_a   1.000
_cell.length_b   1.000
_cell.length_c   1.000
_cell.angle_alpha   90.00
_cell.angle_beta   90.00
_cell.angle_gamma   90.00
#
_symmetry.space_group_name_H-M   'P 1'
#
loop_
_entity.id
_entity.type
_entity.pdbx_description
1 polymer ?
#
loop_
_entity_poly.entity_id
_entity_poly.type
_entity_poly.pdbx_seq_one_letter_code
_entity_poly.pdbx_strand_id
1 'polypeptide(L)'
;MSLFANFPLSRRDFLARVGMGMGALSLGALAQADSAAPSPMLARAPHFAPRAKRIVHFFLNGGPSHVDTFDPKPMLAKHAGQPLPGEY
;
A
#
# COMPACT_ATOMS: atom_id res chain seq x y z
N MET A 1 16.33 35.96 -60.55
CA MET A 1 14.99 35.98 -59.93
C MET A 1 14.55 34.55 -59.69
N SER A 2 13.87 34.30 -58.57
CA SER A 2 13.39 33.00 -58.03
C SER A 2 14.32 32.33 -57.01
N LEU A 3 14.06 32.65 -55.75
CA LEU A 3 14.62 32.04 -54.54
C LEU A 3 13.40 31.46 -53.79
N PHE A 4 13.04 30.20 -54.06
CA PHE A 4 11.96 29.52 -53.35
C PHE A 4 12.55 28.45 -52.43
N ALA A 5 12.37 28.69 -51.13
CA ALA A 5 12.89 27.89 -50.04
C ALA A 5 12.29 26.48 -50.01
N ASN A 6 13.15 25.49 -49.76
CA ASN A 6 12.78 24.11 -49.47
C ASN A 6 12.15 24.07 -48.06
N PHE A 7 10.85 23.79 -47.93
CA PHE A 7 10.17 23.70 -46.63
C PHE A 7 10.57 22.39 -45.92
N PRO A 8 11.33 22.42 -44.80
CA PRO A 8 12.04 21.23 -44.33
C PRO A 8 11.25 20.44 -43.27
N LEU A 9 9.93 20.22 -43.43
CA LEU A 9 9.10 19.31 -42.62
C LEU A 9 7.66 19.25 -43.17
N SER A 10 7.10 18.05 -43.39
CA SER A 10 5.70 17.92 -43.79
C SER A 10 4.76 18.13 -42.59
N ARG A 11 3.50 18.53 -42.84
CA ARG A 11 2.46 18.68 -41.80
C ARG A 11 2.30 17.40 -40.95
N ARG A 12 2.43 16.23 -41.58
CA ARG A 12 2.35 14.93 -40.89
C ARG A 12 3.56 14.71 -39.99
N ASP A 13 4.76 15.03 -40.47
CA ASP A 13 6.00 14.89 -39.68
C ASP A 13 6.01 15.85 -38.49
N PHE A 14 5.52 17.07 -38.68
CA PHE A 14 5.38 18.04 -37.60
C PHE A 14 4.44 17.53 -36.50
N LEU A 15 3.24 17.05 -36.87
CA LEU A 15 2.27 16.50 -35.92
C LEU A 15 2.82 15.25 -35.21
N ALA A 16 3.49 14.36 -35.94
CA ALA A 16 4.08 13.16 -35.37
C ALA A 16 5.18 13.51 -34.33
N ARG A 17 6.08 14.44 -34.66
CA ARG A 17 7.19 14.83 -33.78
C ARG A 17 6.71 15.57 -32.54
N VAL A 18 5.80 16.52 -32.70
CA VAL A 18 5.28 17.31 -31.57
C VAL A 18 4.41 16.46 -30.64
N GLY A 19 3.54 15.61 -31.20
CA GLY A 19 2.69 14.70 -30.41
C GLY A 19 3.51 13.70 -29.58
N MET A 20 4.50 13.04 -30.19
CA MET A 20 5.37 12.12 -29.47
C MET A 20 6.26 12.83 -28.44
N GLY A 21 6.78 14.01 -28.77
CA GLY A 21 7.63 14.81 -27.88
C GLY A 21 6.91 15.23 -26.59
N MET A 22 5.65 15.69 -26.69
CA MET A 22 4.85 16.04 -25.52
C MET A 22 4.54 14.82 -24.64
N GLY A 23 4.29 13.65 -25.25
CA GLY A 23 4.09 12.41 -24.50
C GLY A 23 5.34 11.94 -23.75
N ALA A 24 6.53 12.14 -24.32
CA ALA A 24 7.78 11.83 -23.63
C ALA A 24 8.02 12.74 -22.42
N LEU A 25 7.66 14.03 -22.53
CA LEU A 25 7.75 14.98 -21.42
C LEU A 25 6.79 14.61 -20.27
N SER A 26 5.55 14.22 -20.59
CA SER A 26 4.60 13.79 -19.56
C SER A 26 5.02 12.49 -18.88
N LEU A 27 5.57 11.53 -19.64
CA LEU A 27 6.10 10.29 -19.07
C LEU A 27 7.27 10.55 -18.11
N GLY A 28 8.19 11.45 -18.46
CA GLY A 28 9.28 11.85 -17.57
C GLY A 28 8.78 12.44 -16.24
N ALA A 29 7.73 13.25 -16.28
CA ALA A 29 7.10 13.80 -15.08
C ALA A 29 6.44 12.70 -14.21
N LEU A 30 5.76 11.73 -14.82
CA LEU A 30 5.16 10.60 -14.10
C LEU A 30 6.21 9.69 -13.46
N ALA A 31 7.28 9.36 -14.19
CA ALA A 31 8.37 8.52 -13.67
C ALA A 31 9.10 9.20 -12.49
N GLN A 32 9.26 10.52 -12.53
CA GLN A 32 9.84 11.29 -11.44
C GLN A 32 8.93 11.29 -10.19
N ALA A 33 7.62 11.40 -10.38
CA ALA A 33 6.64 11.34 -9.29
C ALA A 33 6.61 9.96 -8.62
N ASP A 34 6.69 8.88 -9.40
CA ASP A 34 6.73 7.51 -8.89
C ASP A 34 8.03 7.23 -8.10
N SER A 35 9.15 7.80 -8.56
CA SER A 35 10.44 7.69 -7.86
C SER A 35 10.49 8.49 -6.55
N ALA A 36 9.68 9.54 -6.42
CA ALA A 36 9.63 10.40 -5.24
C ALA A 36 8.64 9.90 -4.17
N ALA A 37 7.73 9.00 -4.53
CA ALA A 37 6.80 8.41 -3.59
C ALA A 37 7.55 7.43 -2.66
N PRO A 38 7.33 7.49 -1.34
CA PRO A 38 7.86 6.46 -0.45
C PRO A 38 7.28 5.10 -0.86
N SER A 39 8.16 4.14 -1.14
CA SER A 39 7.76 2.79 -1.51
C SER A 39 6.68 2.27 -0.56
N PRO A 40 5.53 1.78 -1.06
CA PRO A 40 4.50 1.22 -0.19
C PRO A 40 4.96 -0.03 0.57
N MET A 41 6.10 -0.61 0.15
CA MET A 41 6.75 -1.74 0.80
C MET A 41 7.87 -1.32 1.77
N LEU A 42 8.13 -0.02 1.95
CA LEU A 42 9.08 0.44 2.97
C LEU A 42 8.57 0.06 4.35
N ALA A 43 9.45 -0.58 5.12
CA ALA A 43 9.20 -0.85 6.53
C ALA A 43 8.94 0.48 7.26
N ARG A 44 7.76 0.60 7.86
CA ARG A 44 7.41 1.77 8.67
C ARG A 44 8.08 1.68 10.03
N ALA A 45 8.49 2.82 10.57
CA ALA A 45 8.96 2.88 11.95
C ALA A 45 7.82 2.48 12.91
N PRO A 46 8.11 1.66 13.94
CA PRO A 46 7.11 1.32 14.95
C PRO A 46 6.76 2.56 15.80
N HIS A 47 5.51 2.63 16.27
CA HIS A 47 5.05 3.73 17.15
C HIS A 47 5.81 3.79 18.49
N PHE A 48 6.39 2.67 18.92
CA PHE A 48 7.14 2.57 20.16
C PHE A 48 8.50 1.92 19.93
N ALA A 49 9.47 2.29 20.77
CA ALA A 49 10.77 1.65 20.76
C ALA A 49 10.64 0.15 21.08
N PRO A 50 11.21 -0.75 20.26
CA PRO A 50 11.14 -2.18 20.51
C PRO A 50 11.91 -2.52 21.80
N ARG A 51 11.21 -3.09 22.78
CA ARG A 51 11.78 -3.45 24.09
C ARG A 51 12.31 -4.89 24.14
N ALA A 52 11.68 -5.81 23.40
CA ALA A 52 12.05 -7.21 23.36
C ALA A 52 13.12 -7.46 22.28
N LYS A 53 14.23 -8.12 22.65
CA LYS A 53 15.31 -8.48 21.72
C LYS A 53 15.12 -9.85 21.08
N ARG A 54 14.46 -10.78 21.79
CA ARG A 54 14.18 -12.16 21.34
C ARG A 54 12.85 -12.61 21.94
N ILE A 55 12.00 -13.25 21.15
CA ILE A 55 10.73 -13.83 21.59
C ILE A 55 10.73 -15.28 21.13
N VAL A 56 10.48 -16.21 22.05
CA VAL A 56 10.20 -17.62 21.73
C VAL A 56 8.74 -17.84 22.07
N HIS A 57 7.89 -17.95 21.04
CA HIS A 57 6.46 -18.13 21.20
C HIS A 57 6.11 -19.61 21.06
N PHE A 58 5.61 -20.22 22.14
CA PHE A 58 5.07 -21.57 22.12
C PHE A 58 3.56 -21.49 21.96
N PHE A 59 3.05 -21.91 20.80
CA PHE A 59 1.63 -22.11 20.57
C PHE A 59 1.30 -23.58 20.79
N LEU A 60 0.89 -23.92 22.01
CA LEU A 60 0.50 -25.27 22.38
C LEU A 60 -0.99 -25.46 22.10
N ASN A 61 -1.30 -26.09 20.96
CA ASN A 61 -2.68 -26.43 20.63
C ASN A 61 -3.17 -27.55 21.55
N GLY A 62 -4.36 -27.39 22.13
CA GLY A 62 -4.97 -28.40 23.00
C GLY A 62 -4.81 -28.18 24.52
N GLY A 63 -4.20 -27.06 24.95
CA GLY A 63 -4.29 -26.63 26.35
C GLY A 63 -5.68 -26.04 26.67
N PRO A 64 -6.20 -26.21 27.91
CA PRO A 64 -7.41 -25.52 28.32
C PRO A 64 -7.18 -24.01 28.16
N SER A 65 -8.16 -23.30 27.61
CA SER A 65 -8.02 -21.86 27.48
C SER A 65 -7.90 -21.23 28.88
N HIS A 66 -7.40 -19.99 28.95
CA HIS A 66 -7.46 -19.23 30.20
C HIS A 66 -8.91 -19.06 30.71
N VAL A 67 -9.91 -19.26 29.84
CA VAL A 67 -11.33 -19.26 30.20
C VAL A 67 -11.75 -20.58 30.86
N ASP A 68 -11.12 -21.69 30.49
CA ASP A 68 -11.48 -23.06 30.92
C ASP A 68 -10.64 -23.58 32.11
N THR A 69 -9.72 -22.77 32.63
CA THR A 69 -8.81 -23.16 33.71
C THR A 69 -9.37 -22.74 35.06
N PHE A 70 -9.62 -23.69 35.99
CA PHE A 70 -9.87 -23.63 37.46
C PHE A 70 -10.39 -22.33 38.14
N ASP A 71 -10.95 -21.39 37.40
CA ASP A 71 -11.47 -20.10 37.83
C ASP A 71 -12.92 -20.03 37.34
N PRO A 72 -13.89 -20.41 38.18
CA PRO A 72 -15.29 -20.40 37.77
C PRO A 72 -15.71 -18.97 37.41
N LYS A 73 -16.14 -18.79 36.15
CA LYS A 73 -16.60 -17.50 35.60
C LYS A 73 -18.12 -17.46 35.53
N PRO A 74 -18.83 -17.17 36.64
CA PRO A 74 -20.29 -17.26 36.70
C PRO A 74 -20.99 -16.34 35.69
N MET A 75 -20.41 -15.19 35.37
CA MET A 75 -20.96 -14.28 34.35
C MET A 75 -20.90 -14.87 32.93
N LEU A 76 -19.85 -15.63 32.60
CA LEU A 76 -19.77 -16.32 31.30
C LEU A 76 -20.81 -17.43 31.20
N ALA A 77 -21.02 -18.18 32.28
CA ALA A 77 -22.09 -19.18 32.34
C ALA A 77 -23.48 -18.54 32.18
N LYS A 78 -23.71 -17.38 32.83
CA LYS A 78 -24.98 -16.65 32.75
C LYS A 78 -25.30 -16.12 31.36
N HIS A 79 -24.28 -15.67 30.62
CA HIS A 79 -24.43 -15.03 29.32
C HIS A 79 -24.06 -15.96 28.14
N ALA A 80 -23.88 -17.26 28.39
CA ALA A 80 -23.57 -18.24 27.36
C ALA A 80 -24.67 -18.28 26.28
N GLY A 81 -24.27 -18.17 25.01
CA GLY A 81 -25.18 -18.24 23.86
C GLY A 81 -26.02 -16.97 23.60
N GLN A 82 -25.81 -15.89 24.36
CA GLN A 82 -26.49 -14.62 24.10
C GLN A 82 -25.80 -13.88 22.95
N PRO A 83 -26.56 -13.30 22.00
CA PRO A 83 -25.98 -12.44 20.98
C PRO A 83 -25.35 -11.20 21.63
N LEU A 84 -24.26 -10.71 21.04
CA LEU A 84 -23.64 -9.47 21.48
C LEU A 84 -24.64 -8.32 21.34
N PRO A 85 -24.83 -7.49 22.38
CA PRO A 85 -25.69 -6.33 22.27
C PRO A 85 -25.00 -5.28 21.39
N GLY A 86 -25.59 -5.02 20.22
CA GLY A 86 -25.09 -4.09 19.21
C GLY A 86 -24.66 -4.81 17.94
N GLU A 87 -25.36 -4.54 16.85
CA GLU A 87 -24.84 -4.80 15.50
C GLU A 87 -23.64 -3.88 15.24
N TYR A 88 -22.62 -4.38 14.53
CA TYR A 88 -21.47 -3.58 14.10
C TYR A 88 -21.89 -2.46 13.14
#